data_AF-A0A8H4U8T4-F1
#
_entry.id   AF-A0A8H4U8T4-F1
#
_cell.length_a   1.000
_cell.length_b   1.000
_cell.length_c   1.000
_cell.angle_alpha   90.00
_cell.angle_beta   90.00
_cell.angle_gamma   90.00
#
_symmetry.space_group_name_H-M   'P 1'
#
loop_
_entity.id
_entity.type
_entity.pdbx_description
1 polymer ?
#
loop_
_entity_poly.entity_id
_entity_poly.type
_entity_poly.pdbx_seq_one_letter_code
_entity_poly.pdbx_strand_id
1 'polypeptide(L)'
;MIVSTVQAGIRAIVSKGWSNLNGPPNEHIYFIDDCPYEWLFKHVAAVIHHVGAGTTDCGLLNGRPTVIVPFFGEMVFCACDGPEPVPHASLTVESLTAAVKFCHAPGAEAAAQNIAVIMKGESGVIAAVESFHRNLPVERMRCHAMPNQAAVWTFKRGKREIKLSKPAVQTLIDNNNINPKDLREYALLKQTSILKRISKI
;
A
#
# COMPACT_ATOMS: atom_id res chain seq x y z
N MET A 1 3.72 13.11 23.94
CA MET A 1 3.03 13.95 22.93
C MET A 1 2.69 15.34 23.48
N ILE A 2 1.82 15.48 24.49
CA ILE A 2 1.42 16.80 25.05
C ILE A 2 2.61 17.66 25.49
N VAL A 3 3.50 17.10 26.31
CA VAL A 3 4.68 17.82 26.79
C VAL A 3 5.57 18.26 25.62
N SER A 4 5.69 17.41 24.59
CA SER A 4 6.50 17.70 23.41
C SER A 4 5.90 18.81 22.55
N THR A 5 4.58 18.82 22.32
CA THR A 5 3.92 19.88 21.54
C THR A 5 4.04 21.24 22.23
N VAL A 6 3.88 21.27 23.55
CA VAL A 6 4.08 22.49 24.36
C VAL A 6 5.54 22.96 24.28
N GLN A 7 6.52 22.07 24.50
CA GLN A 7 7.95 22.42 24.42
C GLN A 7 8.41 22.85 23.03
N ALA A 8 7.79 22.32 21.98
CA ALA A 8 8.05 22.72 20.60
C ALA A 8 7.27 23.97 20.17
N GLY A 9 6.32 24.46 20.98
CA GLY A 9 5.49 25.62 20.64
C GLY A 9 4.51 25.37 19.50
N ILE A 10 4.05 24.12 19.33
CA ILE A 10 3.16 23.72 18.23
C ILE A 10 1.80 23.23 18.73
N ARG A 11 0.87 23.05 17.79
CA ARG A 11 -0.38 22.33 18.00
C ARG A 11 -0.33 21.02 17.22
N ALA A 12 -0.96 19.98 17.75
CA ALA A 12 -1.04 18.67 17.12
C ALA A 12 -2.49 18.25 16.90
N ILE A 13 -2.71 17.62 15.74
CA ILE A 13 -3.92 16.85 15.47
C ILE A 13 -3.54 15.38 15.65
N VAL A 14 -4.29 14.66 16.47
CA VAL A 14 -3.98 13.27 16.84
C VAL A 14 -5.10 12.38 16.36
N SER A 15 -4.81 11.52 15.38
CA SER A 15 -5.77 10.48 14.99
C SER A 15 -5.88 9.45 16.11
N LYS A 16 -7.10 9.15 16.55
CA LYS A 16 -7.35 8.14 17.58
C LYS A 16 -6.93 6.75 17.13
N GLY A 17 -7.13 6.46 15.84
CA GLY A 17 -6.80 5.17 15.22
C GLY A 17 -7.45 3.98 15.93
N TRP A 18 -6.95 2.78 15.64
CA TRP A 18 -7.48 1.54 16.22
C TRP A 18 -7.18 1.38 17.71
N SER A 19 -6.14 2.04 18.21
CA SER A 19 -5.80 2.07 19.63
C SER A 19 -6.68 3.03 20.45
N ASN A 20 -7.60 3.75 19.79
CA ASN A 20 -8.50 4.71 20.42
C ASN A 20 -7.77 5.72 21.32
N LEU A 21 -6.68 6.31 20.80
CA LEU A 21 -5.89 7.29 21.52
C LEU A 21 -6.77 8.44 21.99
N ASN A 22 -6.66 8.78 23.26
CA ASN A 22 -7.43 9.86 23.87
C ASN A 22 -6.61 10.55 24.97
N GLY A 23 -7.15 11.65 25.47
CA GLY A 23 -6.55 12.43 26.54
C GLY A 23 -7.52 13.51 27.02
N PRO A 24 -7.21 14.20 28.13
CA PRO A 24 -8.01 15.31 28.60
C PRO A 24 -8.02 16.46 27.57
N PRO A 25 -9.05 17.34 27.58
CA PRO A 25 -9.08 18.53 26.73
C PRO A 25 -7.81 19.36 26.88
N ASN A 26 -7.24 19.80 25.76
CA ASN A 26 -6.00 20.55 25.72
C ASN A 26 -6.00 21.53 24.53
N GLU A 27 -5.52 22.75 24.73
CA GLU A 27 -5.50 23.77 23.67
C GLU A 27 -4.51 23.48 22.53
N HIS A 28 -3.48 22.67 22.80
CA HIS A 28 -2.47 22.26 21.83
C HIS A 28 -2.80 20.93 21.13
N ILE A 29 -3.81 20.19 21.56
CA ILE A 29 -4.11 18.87 21.00
C ILE A 29 -5.58 18.73 20.64
N TYR A 30 -5.80 18.36 19.39
CA TYR A 30 -7.13 18.05 18.89
C TYR A 30 -7.18 16.59 18.42
N PHE A 31 -7.97 15.77 19.10
CA PHE A 31 -8.16 14.37 18.74
C PHE A 31 -9.22 14.24 17.64
N ILE A 32 -8.91 13.48 16.60
CA ILE A 32 -9.82 13.22 15.47
C ILE A 32 -10.01 11.71 15.27
N ASP A 33 -11.20 11.32 14.83
CA ASP A 33 -11.46 9.98 14.31
C ASP A 33 -10.94 9.87 12.86
N ASP A 34 -11.59 9.08 12.01
CA ASP A 34 -11.19 8.93 10.61
C ASP A 34 -11.35 10.24 9.83
N CYS A 35 -10.31 10.61 9.10
CA CYS A 35 -10.26 11.82 8.27
C CYS A 35 -9.47 11.53 6.99
N PRO A 36 -9.92 12.00 5.80
CA PRO A 36 -9.16 11.84 4.57
C PRO A 36 -7.79 12.51 4.65
N TYR A 37 -6.71 11.72 4.66
CA TYR A 37 -5.34 12.24 4.78
C TYR A 37 -4.93 13.15 3.62
N GLU A 38 -5.45 12.89 2.42
CA GLU A 38 -5.21 13.71 1.22
C GLU A 38 -5.74 15.14 1.37
N TRP A 39 -6.79 15.33 2.17
CA TRP A 39 -7.29 16.65 2.53
C TRP A 39 -6.52 17.21 3.72
N LEU A 40 -6.42 16.44 4.81
CA LEU A 40 -5.80 16.89 6.05
C LEU A 40 -4.35 17.35 5.85
N PHE A 41 -3.55 16.60 5.07
CA PHE A 41 -2.12 16.87 4.92
C PHE A 41 -1.82 18.14 4.12
N LYS A 42 -2.80 18.71 3.43
CA LYS A 42 -2.69 20.05 2.82
C LYS A 42 -2.72 21.18 3.85
N HIS A 43 -3.19 20.89 5.06
CA HIS A 43 -3.47 21.87 6.11
C HIS A 43 -2.56 21.73 7.34
N VAL A 44 -1.58 20.83 7.31
CA VAL A 44 -0.62 20.61 8.39
C VAL A 44 0.78 21.10 8.01
N ALA A 45 1.60 21.37 9.01
CA ALA A 45 3.00 21.74 8.78
C ALA A 45 3.91 20.51 8.60
N ALA A 46 3.61 19.41 9.28
CA ALA A 46 4.40 18.19 9.26
C ALA A 46 3.52 16.96 9.59
N VAL A 47 4.01 15.77 9.27
CA VAL A 47 3.33 14.50 9.53
C VAL A 47 4.24 13.60 10.38
N ILE A 48 3.71 13.03 11.45
CA ILE A 48 4.42 12.04 12.28
C ILE A 48 3.56 10.77 12.29
N HIS A 49 4.12 9.64 11.86
CA HIS A 49 3.34 8.41 11.75
C HIS A 49 4.19 7.14 11.95
N HIS A 50 3.53 6.02 12.23
CA HIS A 50 4.17 4.79 12.69
C HIS A 50 4.80 3.92 11.59
N VAL A 51 4.82 4.41 10.34
CA VAL A 51 5.05 3.69 9.07
C VAL A 51 3.82 3.05 8.46
N GLY A 52 3.45 3.58 7.29
CA GLY A 52 2.58 2.95 6.29
C GLY A 52 2.86 3.61 4.95
N ALA A 53 3.15 2.82 3.90
CA ALA A 53 3.58 3.34 2.59
C ALA A 53 2.65 4.45 2.07
N GLY A 54 1.33 4.24 2.14
CA GLY A 54 0.35 5.25 1.71
C GLY A 54 0.37 6.55 2.54
N THR A 55 0.64 6.48 3.84
CA THR A 55 0.71 7.69 4.70
C THR A 55 2.00 8.47 4.43
N THR A 56 3.13 7.76 4.26
CA THR A 56 4.40 8.38 3.86
C THR A 56 4.23 9.08 2.51
N ASP A 57 3.73 8.35 1.51
CA ASP A 57 3.56 8.86 0.16
C ASP A 57 2.63 10.07 0.16
N CYS A 58 1.52 10.03 0.90
CA CYS A 58 0.61 11.16 1.01
C CYS A 58 1.26 12.39 1.65
N GLY A 59 2.06 12.21 2.71
CA GLY A 59 2.80 13.30 3.36
C GLY A 59 3.78 13.96 2.39
N LEU A 60 4.61 13.14 1.73
CA LEU A 60 5.62 13.60 0.79
C LEU A 60 5.01 14.21 -0.48
N LEU A 61 3.93 13.63 -1.04
CA LEU A 61 3.22 14.20 -2.20
C LEU A 61 2.64 15.59 -1.92
N ASN A 62 2.26 15.86 -0.67
CA ASN A 62 1.78 17.17 -0.22
C ASN A 62 2.93 18.11 0.19
N GLY A 63 4.18 17.68 0.06
CA GLY A 63 5.38 18.44 0.42
C GLY A 63 5.48 18.70 1.92
N ARG A 64 4.98 17.77 2.74
CA ARG A 64 5.03 17.88 4.19
C ARG A 64 6.25 17.12 4.73
N PRO A 65 7.13 17.76 5.51
CA PRO A 65 8.13 17.06 6.31
C PRO A 65 7.48 15.90 7.08
N THR A 66 8.02 14.69 6.92
CA THR A 66 7.43 13.46 7.44
C THR A 66 8.42 12.76 8.36
N VAL A 67 8.02 12.51 9.61
CA VAL A 67 8.77 11.75 10.61
C VAL A 67 8.17 10.36 10.74
N ILE A 68 9.06 9.38 10.71
CA ILE A 68 8.71 7.97 10.85
C ILE A 68 9.04 7.50 12.28
N VAL A 69 8.03 6.94 12.94
CA VAL A 69 8.12 6.35 14.29
C VAL A 69 7.85 4.84 14.20
N PRO A 70 8.83 4.03 13.77
CA PRO A 70 8.56 2.63 13.44
C PRO A 70 8.12 1.85 14.68
N PHE A 71 7.03 1.10 14.52
CA PHE A 71 6.39 0.33 15.60
C PHE A 71 6.68 -1.18 15.53
N PHE A 72 6.85 -1.74 14.32
CA PHE A 72 7.17 -3.17 14.09
C PHE A 72 8.15 -3.36 12.92
N GLY A 73 9.14 -4.25 13.11
CA GLY A 73 10.04 -4.76 12.05
C GLY A 73 11.29 -3.91 11.75
N GLU A 74 12.33 -4.56 11.22
CA GLU A 74 13.45 -3.87 10.55
C GLU A 74 12.94 -3.35 9.20
N MET A 75 12.38 -2.15 9.19
CA MET A 75 11.93 -1.52 7.96
C MET A 75 13.06 -0.66 7.37
N VAL A 76 13.55 -1.09 6.21
CA VAL A 76 14.48 -0.32 5.38
C VAL A 76 13.69 0.84 4.77
N PHE A 77 13.70 1.99 5.44
CA PHE A 77 13.21 3.23 4.86
C PHE A 77 14.40 4.02 4.32
N CYS A 78 14.44 4.25 3.01
CA CYS A 78 15.37 5.20 2.44
C CYS A 78 14.81 6.58 2.78
N ALA A 79 15.34 7.22 3.83
CA ALA A 79 15.00 8.59 4.17
C ALA A 79 15.45 9.47 2.99
N CYS A 80 14.52 9.82 2.12
CA CYS A 80 14.71 10.94 1.22
C CYS A 80 14.75 12.19 2.10
N ASP A 81 15.94 12.54 2.58
CA ASP A 81 16.28 13.75 3.36
C ASP A 81 15.41 14.08 4.60
N GLY A 82 14.68 13.11 5.12
CA GLY A 82 13.90 13.23 6.35
C GLY A 82 14.76 13.08 7.62
N PRO A 83 14.24 13.49 8.80
CA PRO A 83 14.92 13.23 10.06
C PRO A 83 15.07 11.71 10.26
N GLU A 84 16.14 11.30 10.97
CA GLU A 84 16.37 9.90 11.31
C GLU A 84 15.11 9.32 11.99
N PRO A 85 14.65 8.12 11.58
CA PRO A 85 13.53 7.47 12.23
C PRO A 85 13.71 7.42 13.74
N VAL A 86 12.64 7.65 14.49
CA VAL A 86 12.65 7.56 15.96
C VAL A 86 11.90 6.30 16.37
N PRO A 87 12.57 5.17 16.63
CA PRO A 87 11.90 3.93 16.99
C PRO A 87 10.94 4.10 18.15
N HIS A 88 9.77 3.48 18.09
CA HIS A 88 8.78 3.62 19.15
C HIS A 88 9.34 3.23 20.53
N ALA A 89 10.19 2.20 20.58
CA ALA A 89 10.84 1.72 21.80
C ALA A 89 11.80 2.73 22.45
N SER A 90 12.33 3.68 21.67
CA SER A 90 13.23 4.74 22.15
C SER A 90 12.58 6.12 22.09
N LEU A 91 11.26 6.20 21.85
CA LEU A 91 10.53 7.45 21.74
C LEU A 91 10.41 8.11 23.11
N THR A 92 11.10 9.25 23.27
CA THR A 92 11.06 10.10 24.45
C THR A 92 10.42 11.45 24.11
N VAL A 93 10.17 12.27 25.14
CA VAL A 93 9.69 13.64 24.93
C VAL A 93 10.73 14.45 24.15
N GLU A 94 12.00 14.28 24.48
CA GLU A 94 13.13 15.03 23.90
C GLU A 94 13.33 14.67 22.44
N SER A 95 13.32 13.38 22.11
CA SER A 95 13.47 12.90 20.72
C SER A 95 12.28 13.32 19.85
N LEU A 96 11.05 13.23 20.37
CA LEU A 96 9.87 13.73 19.66
C LEU A 96 9.93 15.25 19.45
N THR A 97 10.33 16.01 20.48
CA THR A 97 10.48 17.47 20.39
C THR A 97 11.54 17.85 19.37
N ALA A 98 12.67 17.13 19.35
CA ALA A 98 13.74 17.35 18.37
C ALA A 98 13.26 17.07 16.93
N ALA A 99 12.54 15.96 16.71
CA ALA A 99 11.97 15.61 15.41
C ALA A 99 10.96 16.66 14.92
N VAL A 100 10.08 17.14 15.81
CA VAL A 100 9.14 18.23 15.48
C VAL A 100 9.88 19.50 15.09
N LYS A 101 10.89 19.91 15.87
CA LYS A 101 11.69 21.10 15.56
C LYS A 101 12.43 20.98 14.23
N PHE A 102 12.94 19.79 13.92
CA PHE A 102 13.55 19.52 12.62
C PHE A 102 12.56 19.73 11.47
N CYS A 103 11.33 19.22 11.59
CA CYS A 103 10.30 19.40 10.55
C CYS A 103 9.96 20.88 10.28
N HIS A 104 10.13 21.75 11.27
CA HIS A 104 9.91 23.19 11.12
C HIS A 104 11.14 23.96 10.64
N ALA A 105 12.29 23.29 10.46
CA ALA A 105 13.46 23.94 9.88
C ALA A 105 13.21 24.25 8.38
N PRO A 106 13.61 25.43 7.87
CA PRO A 106 13.40 25.79 6.46
C PRO A 106 13.97 24.77 5.46
N GLY A 107 15.07 24.09 5.83
CA GLY A 107 15.67 23.04 5.01
C GLY A 107 14.78 21.81 4.87
N ALA A 108 14.07 21.41 5.93
CA ALA A 108 13.20 20.22 5.90
C ALA A 108 11.96 20.46 5.04
N GLU A 109 11.37 21.65 5.12
CA GLU A 109 10.25 22.04 4.27
C GLU A 109 10.66 22.09 2.79
N ALA A 110 11.79 22.73 2.48
CA ALA A 110 12.31 22.80 1.12
C ALA A 110 12.62 21.40 0.55
N ALA A 111 13.23 20.51 1.34
CA ALA A 111 13.50 19.14 0.93
C ALA A 111 12.21 18.37 0.64
N ALA A 112 11.20 18.47 1.52
CA ALA A 112 9.90 17.83 1.32
C ALA A 112 9.19 18.34 0.06
N GLN A 113 9.27 19.66 -0.23
CA GLN A 113 8.70 20.23 -1.46
C GLN A 113 9.42 19.72 -2.71
N ASN A 114 10.76 19.61 -2.68
CA ASN A 114 11.53 19.06 -3.81
C ASN A 114 11.14 17.62 -4.10
N ILE A 115 11.01 16.78 -3.06
CA ILE A 115 10.54 15.40 -3.20
C ILE A 115 9.13 15.36 -3.77
N ALA A 116 8.23 16.23 -3.31
CA ALA A 116 6.87 16.32 -3.84
C ALA A 116 6.83 16.62 -5.35
N VAL A 117 7.73 17.48 -5.83
CA VAL A 117 7.86 17.81 -7.27
C VAL A 117 8.32 16.59 -8.05
N ILE A 118 9.32 15.86 -7.55
CA ILE A 118 9.83 14.64 -8.18
C ILE A 118 8.71 13.59 -8.25
N MET A 119 8.06 13.29 -7.13
CA MET A 119 6.99 12.29 -7.05
C MET A 119 5.81 12.60 -7.98
N LYS A 120 5.45 13.88 -8.15
CA LYS A 120 4.38 14.30 -9.08
C LYS A 120 4.74 14.07 -10.55
N GLY A 121 6.03 14.01 -10.88
CA GLY A 121 6.51 13.68 -12.22
C GLY A 121 6.56 12.17 -12.49
N GLU A 122 6.39 11.33 -11.46
CA GLU A 122 6.45 9.89 -11.61
C GLU A 122 5.13 9.29 -12.11
N SER A 123 5.23 8.16 -12.81
CA SER A 123 4.08 7.37 -13.27
C SER A 123 4.08 5.98 -12.62
N GLY A 124 4.18 5.95 -11.29
CA GLY A 124 4.31 4.70 -10.51
C GLY A 124 3.19 3.68 -10.77
N VAL A 125 1.94 4.15 -10.88
CA VAL A 125 0.79 3.28 -11.18
C VAL A 125 0.93 2.63 -12.57
N ILE A 126 1.31 3.41 -13.58
CA ILE A 126 1.52 2.90 -14.95
C ILE A 126 2.65 1.89 -14.95
N ALA A 127 3.79 2.24 -14.36
CA ALA A 127 4.95 1.35 -14.27
C ALA A 127 4.62 0.03 -13.55
N ALA A 128 3.82 0.07 -12.48
CA ALA A 128 3.35 -1.11 -11.77
C ALA A 128 2.41 -1.97 -12.63
N VAL A 129 1.44 -1.35 -13.31
CA VAL A 129 0.52 -2.03 -14.23
C VAL A 129 1.29 -2.69 -15.37
N GLU A 130 2.23 -1.99 -16.00
CA GLU A 130 3.05 -2.56 -17.06
C GLU A 130 3.94 -3.70 -16.53
N SER A 131 4.56 -3.53 -15.35
CA SER A 131 5.35 -4.57 -14.72
C SER A 131 4.52 -5.82 -14.45
N PHE A 132 3.31 -5.65 -13.94
CA PHE A 132 2.35 -6.74 -13.75
C PHE A 132 2.08 -7.46 -15.07
N HIS A 133 1.71 -6.73 -16.12
CA HIS A 133 1.41 -7.31 -17.43
C HIS A 133 2.61 -8.03 -18.06
N ARG A 134 3.82 -7.47 -17.96
CA ARG A 134 5.07 -8.11 -18.44
C ARG A 134 5.35 -9.44 -17.76
N ASN A 135 4.92 -9.60 -16.50
CA ASN A 135 5.17 -10.80 -15.70
C ASN A 135 3.99 -11.78 -15.69
N LEU A 136 2.88 -11.46 -16.36
CA LEU A 136 1.79 -12.42 -16.51
C LEU A 136 2.20 -13.54 -17.47
N PRO A 137 1.95 -14.83 -17.13
CA PRO A 137 2.22 -15.95 -18.03
C PRO A 137 1.12 -16.06 -19.09
N VAL A 138 0.90 -15.01 -19.88
CA VAL A 138 -0.27 -14.80 -20.76
C VAL A 138 -0.57 -16.04 -21.62
N GLU A 139 0.44 -16.64 -22.24
CA GLU A 139 0.28 -17.84 -23.09
C GLU A 139 -0.27 -19.06 -22.34
N ARG A 140 0.08 -19.19 -21.06
CA ARG A 140 -0.50 -20.22 -20.20
C ARG A 140 -1.94 -19.86 -19.82
N MET A 141 -2.26 -18.57 -19.67
CA MET A 141 -3.60 -18.10 -19.29
C MET A 141 -4.64 -18.22 -20.40
N ARG A 142 -4.25 -18.23 -21.68
CA ARG A 142 -5.21 -18.20 -22.80
C ARG A 142 -5.98 -19.51 -22.99
N CYS A 143 -7.25 -19.37 -23.35
CA CYS A 143 -8.07 -20.44 -23.91
C CYS A 143 -7.56 -20.82 -25.32
N HIS A 144 -7.49 -22.11 -25.62
CA HIS A 144 -7.03 -22.59 -26.92
C HIS A 144 -8.03 -22.31 -28.05
N ALA A 145 -9.33 -22.29 -27.74
CA ALA A 145 -10.39 -22.04 -28.73
C ALA A 145 -10.72 -20.55 -28.91
N MET A 146 -10.49 -19.73 -27.88
CA MET A 146 -10.75 -18.29 -27.87
C MET A 146 -9.53 -17.57 -27.26
N PRO A 147 -8.49 -17.27 -28.05
CA PRO A 147 -7.22 -16.76 -27.51
C PRO A 147 -7.32 -15.45 -26.73
N ASN A 148 -8.37 -14.65 -26.94
CA ASN A 148 -8.66 -13.43 -26.20
C ASN A 148 -9.35 -13.64 -24.85
N GLN A 149 -9.68 -14.89 -24.49
CA GLN A 149 -10.35 -15.23 -23.24
C GLN A 149 -9.41 -16.02 -22.32
N ALA A 150 -9.52 -15.78 -21.02
CA ALA A 150 -8.79 -16.57 -20.02
C ALA A 150 -9.36 -17.99 -19.93
N ALA A 151 -8.48 -18.98 -19.94
CA ALA A 151 -8.82 -20.36 -19.64
C ALA A 151 -9.15 -20.49 -18.15
N VAL A 152 -10.27 -21.16 -17.87
CA VAL A 152 -10.70 -21.48 -16.50
C VAL A 152 -11.04 -22.96 -16.36
N TRP A 153 -11.13 -23.69 -17.47
CA TRP A 153 -11.36 -25.13 -17.51
C TRP A 153 -10.29 -25.84 -18.34
N THR A 154 -10.02 -27.09 -18.01
CA THR A 154 -9.33 -28.05 -18.88
C THR A 154 -10.22 -29.24 -19.21
N PHE A 155 -10.05 -29.75 -20.42
CA PHE A 155 -10.69 -30.95 -20.93
C PHE A 155 -9.63 -31.84 -21.58
N LYS A 156 -9.66 -33.15 -21.32
CA LYS A 156 -8.73 -34.10 -21.95
C LYS A 156 -9.40 -34.82 -23.10
N ARG A 157 -8.78 -34.76 -24.28
CA ARG A 157 -9.17 -35.56 -25.46
C ARG A 157 -8.00 -36.47 -25.83
N GLY A 158 -8.09 -37.74 -25.43
CA GLY A 158 -6.98 -38.68 -25.52
C GLY A 158 -5.80 -38.20 -24.66
N LYS A 159 -4.62 -38.01 -25.28
CA LYS A 159 -3.40 -37.53 -24.60
C LYS A 159 -3.29 -36.00 -24.52
N ARG A 160 -4.15 -35.24 -25.21
CA ARG A 160 -4.07 -33.77 -25.26
C ARG A 160 -4.95 -33.14 -24.18
N GLU A 161 -4.39 -32.18 -23.46
CA GLU A 161 -5.12 -31.30 -22.55
C GLU A 161 -5.46 -29.99 -23.27
N ILE A 162 -6.75 -29.64 -23.27
CA ILE A 162 -7.30 -28.47 -23.94
C ILE A 162 -7.78 -27.49 -22.88
N LYS A 163 -7.27 -26.26 -22.90
CA LYS A 163 -7.65 -25.16 -22.02
C LYS A 163 -8.82 -24.39 -22.63
N LEU A 164 -9.88 -24.19 -21.88
CA LEU A 164 -11.12 -23.56 -22.34
C LEU A 164 -11.55 -22.43 -21.39
N SER A 165 -12.09 -21.37 -21.97
CA SER A 165 -12.75 -20.27 -21.27
C SER A 165 -14.21 -20.64 -20.96
N LYS A 166 -14.88 -19.86 -20.09
CA LYS A 166 -16.31 -20.07 -19.80
C LYS A 166 -17.18 -20.03 -21.07
N PRO A 167 -17.04 -19.04 -21.98
CA PRO A 167 -17.86 -18.99 -23.19
C PRO A 167 -17.56 -20.15 -24.16
N ALA A 168 -16.30 -20.57 -24.27
CA ALA A 168 -15.93 -21.71 -25.10
C ALA A 168 -16.53 -23.01 -24.58
N VAL A 169 -16.50 -23.22 -23.26
CA VAL A 169 -17.16 -24.37 -22.61
C VAL A 169 -18.67 -24.34 -22.87
N GLN A 170 -19.34 -23.20 -22.68
CA GLN A 170 -20.77 -23.09 -22.91
C GLN A 170 -21.14 -23.49 -24.33
N THR A 171 -20.45 -22.93 -25.32
CA THR A 171 -20.67 -23.23 -26.74
C THR A 171 -20.49 -24.72 -27.07
N LEU A 172 -19.49 -25.37 -26.48
CA LEU A 172 -19.22 -26.79 -26.72
C LEU A 172 -20.25 -27.71 -26.03
N ILE A 173 -20.80 -27.31 -24.88
CA ILE A 173 -21.89 -28.04 -24.22
C ILE A 173 -23.17 -27.93 -25.04
N ASP A 174 -23.53 -26.71 -25.49
CA ASP A 174 -24.76 -26.46 -26.26
C ASP A 174 -24.79 -27.26 -27.58
N ASN A 175 -23.62 -27.47 -28.19
CA ASN A 175 -23.46 -28.28 -29.41
C ASN A 175 -23.22 -29.77 -29.15
N ASN A 176 -23.38 -30.25 -27.90
CA ASN A 176 -23.13 -31.64 -27.48
C ASN A 176 -21.72 -32.16 -27.82
N ASN A 177 -20.70 -31.29 -27.88
CA ASN A 177 -19.32 -31.67 -28.19
C ASN A 177 -18.52 -32.12 -26.96
N ILE A 178 -18.92 -31.70 -25.76
CA ILE A 178 -18.29 -32.09 -24.49
C ILE A 178 -19.34 -32.30 -23.40
N ASN A 179 -19.07 -33.18 -22.43
CA ASN A 179 -19.91 -33.34 -21.25
C ASN A 179 -19.35 -32.47 -20.10
N PRO A 180 -20.20 -31.71 -19.37
CA PRO A 180 -19.75 -30.93 -18.21
C PRO A 180 -18.95 -31.73 -17.17
N LYS A 181 -19.25 -33.03 -17.02
CA LYS A 181 -18.55 -33.92 -16.06
C LYS A 181 -17.08 -34.18 -16.40
N ASP A 182 -16.68 -33.95 -17.64
CA ASP A 182 -15.30 -34.17 -18.11
C ASP A 182 -14.40 -32.95 -17.92
N LEU A 183 -14.97 -31.82 -17.48
CA LEU A 183 -14.25 -30.57 -17.23
C LEU A 183 -13.57 -30.59 -15.87
N ARG A 184 -12.36 -30.00 -15.81
CA ARG A 184 -11.62 -29.75 -14.57
C ARG A 184 -11.25 -28.29 -14.49
N GLU A 185 -11.23 -27.74 -13.29
CA GLU A 185 -10.81 -26.34 -13.10
C GLU A 185 -9.35 -26.16 -13.52
N TYR A 186 -9.08 -25.13 -14.32
CA TYR A 186 -7.74 -24.78 -14.75
C TYR A 186 -7.09 -23.82 -13.77
N ALA A 187 -6.13 -24.32 -12.99
CA ALA A 187 -5.31 -23.50 -12.11
C ALA A 187 -3.90 -23.33 -12.71
N LEU A 188 -3.55 -22.08 -13.07
CA LEU A 188 -2.22 -21.70 -13.58
C LEU A 188 -1.11 -21.94 -12.56
N LEU A 189 -1.45 -21.73 -11.30
CA LEU A 189 -0.67 -22.06 -10.14
C LEU A 189 -1.33 -23.29 -9.52
N LYS A 190 -0.74 -24.48 -9.68
CA LYS A 190 -0.96 -25.52 -8.67
C LYS A 190 -0.55 -24.85 -7.36
N GLN A 191 -1.50 -24.53 -6.47
CA GLN A 191 -1.26 -23.77 -5.23
C GLN A 191 0.16 -23.99 -4.72
N THR A 192 1.07 -23.11 -5.13
CA THR A 192 2.43 -23.15 -4.64
C THR A 192 2.30 -22.75 -3.18
N SER A 193 3.03 -23.46 -2.33
CA SER A 193 3.04 -23.39 -0.86
C SER A 193 2.97 -21.99 -0.24
N ILE A 194 3.28 -20.94 -0.99
CA ILE A 194 3.15 -19.53 -0.64
C ILE A 194 1.70 -19.08 -0.41
N LEU A 195 0.75 -19.40 -1.30
CA LEU A 195 -0.65 -18.97 -1.12
C LEU A 195 -1.37 -19.72 0.01
N LYS A 196 -1.00 -20.99 0.25
CA LYS A 196 -1.48 -21.76 1.43
C LYS A 196 -0.94 -21.24 2.76
N ARG A 197 0.20 -20.54 2.76
CA ARG A 197 0.77 -19.89 3.95
C ARG A 197 0.08 -18.57 4.26
N ILE A 198 -0.31 -17.81 3.24
CA ILE A 198 -1.02 -16.53 3.42
C ILE A 198 -2.47 -16.74 3.86
N SER A 199 -3.15 -17.81 3.39
CA SER A 199 -4.54 -18.11 3.81
C SER A 199 -4.67 -18.70 5.24
N LYS A 200 -3.57 -18.76 6.00
CA LYS A 200 -3.51 -19.28 7.38
C LYS A 200 -3.08 -18.21 8.40
N ILE A 201 -2.95 -16.96 7.94
CA ILE A 201 -2.82 -15.77 8.77
C ILE A 201 -4.17 -15.06 8.70
#